data_AF-A0A955G1Y9-F1
#
_entry.id   AF-A0A955G1Y9-F1
#
_cell.length_a   1.000
_cell.length_b   1.000
_cell.length_c   1.000
_cell.angle_alpha   90.00
_cell.angle_beta   90.00
_cell.angle_gamma   90.00
#
_symmetry.space_group_name_H-M   'P 1'
#
loop_
_entity.id
_entity.type
_entity.pdbx_description
1 polymer ?
#
loop_
_entity_poly.entity_id
_entity_poly.type
_entity_poly.pdbx_seq_one_letter_code
_entity_poly.pdbx_strand_id
1 'polypeptide(L)'
;MLKQKHQVLNHLKKSHQQGFTIVELLIVIIVIAILAALVIAAYNGIQQMARDNERQTDMRTLAQEWTMYNQKNNGALPNCNGFNASDGASAFVASIMKIDTKLLQSPGQTSMTFVDGNATDTTKYGCQQAVLSQSPITISWREEADNGATLKTRTISW
;
A
#
# COMPACT_ATOMS: atom_id res chain seq x y z
N MET A 1 44.40 4.48 76.78
CA MET A 1 43.11 4.91 76.19
C MET A 1 43.14 4.83 74.65
N LEU A 2 43.20 3.63 74.05
CA LEU A 2 43.24 3.47 72.57
C LEU A 2 42.51 2.20 72.11
N LYS A 3 41.27 1.97 72.54
CA LYS A 3 40.45 0.82 72.10
C LYS A 3 39.01 1.20 71.72
N GLN A 4 38.79 2.34 71.05
CA GLN A 4 37.42 2.74 70.63
C GLN A 4 37.30 3.25 69.19
N LYS A 5 38.33 3.11 68.36
CA LYS A 5 38.32 3.71 67.00
C LYS A 5 38.13 2.74 65.83
N HIS A 6 37.64 1.52 66.08
CA HIS A 6 37.48 0.50 65.02
C HIS A 6 36.05 0.05 64.74
N GLN A 7 35.03 0.67 65.35
CA GLN A 7 33.61 0.34 65.08
C GLN A 7 32.87 1.41 64.26
N VAL A 8 33.56 2.06 63.33
CA VAL A 8 32.86 2.68 62.19
C VAL A 8 32.67 1.58 61.14
N LEU A 9 31.90 0.57 61.52
CA LEU A 9 31.47 -0.50 60.62
C LEU A 9 30.50 0.11 59.61
N ASN A 10 31.08 0.50 58.47
CA ASN A 10 30.49 0.41 57.14
C ASN A 10 29.06 -0.16 57.15
N HIS A 11 28.09 0.73 57.34
CA HIS A 11 26.71 0.49 57.00
C HIS A 11 26.63 0.53 55.46
N LEU A 12 27.21 -0.48 54.81
CA LEU A 12 27.02 -0.74 53.39
C LEU A 12 25.55 -1.05 53.23
N LYS A 13 24.79 -0.02 52.86
CA LYS A 13 23.39 -0.06 52.48
C LYS A 13 23.23 -1.18 51.45
N LYS A 14 22.79 -2.34 51.92
CA LYS A 14 22.55 -3.53 51.10
C LYS A 14 21.43 -3.16 50.14
N SER A 15 21.78 -2.79 48.91
CA SER A 15 20.80 -2.56 47.86
C SER A 15 20.09 -3.90 47.68
N HIS A 16 18.79 -3.92 47.98
CA HIS A 16 17.93 -5.06 47.71
C HIS A 16 17.82 -5.14 46.18
N GLN A 17 18.75 -5.87 45.55
CA GLN A 17 18.61 -6.25 44.15
C GLN A 17 17.44 -7.21 44.06
N GLN A 18 16.25 -6.66 43.79
CA GLN A 18 15.07 -7.44 43.44
C GLN A 18 15.34 -8.07 42.08
N GLY A 19 15.59 -9.38 42.07
CA GLY A 19 15.66 -10.16 40.84
C GLY A 19 14.27 -10.36 40.26
N PHE A 20 14.15 -10.27 38.94
CA PHE A 20 12.95 -10.67 38.21
C PHE A 20 12.67 -12.15 38.48
N THR A 21 11.43 -12.48 38.84
CA THR A 21 11.03 -13.88 38.97
C THR A 21 10.89 -14.51 37.58
N ILE A 22 11.22 -15.79 37.46
CA ILE A 22 11.01 -16.55 36.22
C ILE A 22 9.53 -16.52 35.81
N VAL A 23 8.62 -16.47 36.80
CA VAL A 23 7.18 -16.43 36.58
C VAL A 23 6.75 -15.09 35.95
N GLU A 24 7.32 -13.96 36.39
CA GLU A 24 7.05 -12.67 35.77
C GLU A 24 7.47 -12.65 34.30
N LEU A 25 8.63 -13.22 33.96
CA LEU A 25 9.07 -13.30 32.57
C LEU A 25 8.20 -14.26 31.74
N LEU A 26 7.76 -15.38 32.33
CA LEU A 26 6.91 -16.37 31.68
C LEU A 26 5.55 -15.80 31.26
N ILE A 27 4.89 -15.05 32.15
CA ILE A 27 3.59 -14.46 31.84
C ILE A 27 3.72 -13.40 30.72
N VAL A 28 4.81 -12.62 30.74
CA VAL A 28 5.04 -11.59 29.72
C VAL A 28 5.16 -12.21 28.32
N ILE A 29 5.94 -13.28 28.16
CA ILE A 29 6.08 -13.91 26.83
C ILE A 29 4.77 -14.56 26.36
N ILE A 30 3.95 -15.09 27.27
CA ILE A 30 2.63 -15.65 26.94
C ILE A 30 1.69 -14.55 26.45
N VAL A 31 1.64 -13.41 27.14
CA VAL A 31 0.80 -12.29 26.74
C VAL A 31 1.25 -11.71 25.39
N ILE A 32 2.56 -11.55 25.18
CA ILE A 32 3.11 -11.09 23.89
C ILE A 32 2.75 -12.08 22.77
N ALA A 33 2.81 -13.38 23.01
CA ALA A 33 2.45 -14.39 22.01
C ALA A 33 0.97 -14.31 21.59
N ILE A 34 0.05 -14.12 22.55
CA ILE A 34 -1.38 -13.97 22.26
C ILE A 34 -1.64 -12.69 21.47
N LEU A 35 -1.05 -11.56 21.89
CA LEU A 35 -1.22 -10.28 21.20
C LEU A 35 -0.65 -10.33 19.78
N ALA A 36 0.53 -10.93 19.60
CA ALA A 36 1.14 -11.09 18.29
C ALA A 36 0.25 -11.93 17.34
N ALA A 37 -0.34 -13.02 17.82
CA ALA A 37 -1.24 -13.84 17.02
C ALA A 37 -2.48 -13.07 16.53
N LEU A 38 -3.10 -12.25 17.40
CA LEU A 38 -4.24 -11.41 17.01
C LEU A 38 -3.85 -10.33 15.99
N VAL A 39 -2.70 -9.70 16.19
CA VAL A 39 -2.18 -8.69 15.26
C VAL A 39 -1.97 -9.29 13.88
N ILE A 40 -1.32 -10.46 13.78
CA ILE A 40 -1.06 -11.13 12.50
C ILE A 40 -2.38 -11.46 11.78
N ALA A 41 -3.38 -11.95 12.50
CA ALA A 41 -4.68 -12.27 11.91
C ALA A 41 -5.39 -11.02 11.34
N ALA A 42 -5.28 -9.87 12.00
CA ALA A 42 -5.89 -8.62 11.54
C ALA A 42 -5.06 -7.88 10.46
N TYR A 43 -3.74 -8.06 10.45
CA TYR A 43 -2.81 -7.28 9.64
C TYR A 43 -3.05 -7.43 8.13
N ASN A 44 -3.38 -8.64 7.67
CA ASN A 44 -3.61 -8.90 6.24
C ASN A 44 -4.78 -8.09 5.69
N GLY A 45 -5.90 -7.99 6.43
CA GLY A 45 -7.07 -7.21 6.01
C GLY A 45 -6.79 -5.70 5.98
N ILE A 46 -6.03 -5.19 6.94
CA ILE A 46 -5.65 -3.77 6.97
C ILE A 46 -4.80 -3.41 5.76
N GLN A 47 -3.83 -4.26 5.41
CA GLN A 47 -3.01 -4.03 4.22
C GLN A 47 -3.82 -4.09 2.91
N GLN A 48 -4.77 -5.02 2.80
CA GLN A 48 -5.68 -5.13 1.66
C GLN A 48 -6.47 -3.82 1.47
N MET A 49 -7.11 -3.34 2.54
CA MET A 49 -7.87 -2.09 2.53
C MET A 49 -7.00 -0.88 2.15
N ALA A 50 -5.76 -0.82 2.65
CA ALA A 50 -4.83 0.24 2.31
C ALA A 50 -4.51 0.25 0.80
N ARG A 51 -4.20 -0.92 0.22
CA ARG A 51 -3.93 -1.04 -1.22
C ARG A 51 -5.15 -0.70 -2.07
N ASP A 52 -6.36 -1.11 -1.67
CA ASP A 52 -7.57 -0.78 -2.43
C ASP A 52 -7.90 0.73 -2.39
N ASN A 53 -7.69 1.38 -1.25
CA ASN A 53 -7.82 2.84 -1.14
C ASN A 53 -6.78 3.59 -1.99
N GLU A 54 -5.55 3.08 -2.04
CA GLU A 54 -4.48 3.60 -2.91
C GLU A 54 -4.88 3.49 -4.38
N ARG A 55 -5.28 2.29 -4.84
CA ARG A 55 -5.80 2.07 -6.21
C ARG A 55 -6.91 3.04 -6.57
N GLN A 56 -7.90 3.22 -5.69
CA GLN A 56 -9.02 4.14 -5.95
C GLN A 56 -8.56 5.60 -6.08
N THR A 57 -7.59 6.02 -5.25
CA THR A 57 -7.05 7.38 -5.29
C THR A 57 -6.23 7.63 -6.54
N ASP A 58 -5.39 6.67 -6.93
CA ASP A 58 -4.57 6.73 -8.13
C ASP A 58 -5.44 6.83 -9.38
N MET A 59 -6.47 5.98 -9.49
CA MET A 59 -7.37 5.96 -10.64
C MET A 59 -8.18 7.24 -10.79
N ARG A 60 -8.61 7.86 -9.67
CA ARG A 60 -9.28 9.17 -9.70
C ARG A 60 -8.33 10.27 -10.15
N THR A 61 -7.10 10.26 -9.67
CA THR A 61 -6.08 11.24 -10.06
C THR A 61 -5.77 11.12 -11.55
N LEU A 62 -5.62 9.89 -12.06
CA LEU A 62 -5.44 9.63 -13.49
C LEU A 62 -6.60 10.13 -14.35
N ALA A 63 -7.85 9.88 -13.94
CA ALA A 63 -9.03 10.36 -14.64
C ALA A 63 -9.07 11.90 -14.73
N GLN A 64 -8.66 12.58 -13.65
CA GLN A 64 -8.54 14.04 -13.63
C GLN A 64 -7.46 14.54 -14.60
N GLU A 65 -6.27 13.96 -14.56
CA GLU A 65 -5.17 14.32 -15.46
C GLU A 65 -5.55 14.10 -16.93
N TRP A 66 -6.29 13.03 -17.24
CA TRP A 66 -6.82 12.79 -18.58
C TRP A 66 -7.81 13.87 -19.02
N THR A 67 -8.72 14.25 -18.14
CA THR A 67 -9.69 15.32 -18.42
C THR A 67 -8.96 16.62 -18.72
N MET A 68 -7.91 16.93 -17.95
CA MET A 68 -7.07 18.10 -18.15
C MET A 68 -6.27 18.04 -19.45
N TYR A 69 -5.73 16.86 -19.81
CA TYR A 69 -5.04 16.65 -21.08
C TYR A 69 -5.99 16.84 -22.27
N ASN A 70 -7.20 16.28 -22.18
CA ASN A 70 -8.22 16.38 -23.23
C ASN A 70 -8.56 17.84 -23.55
N GLN A 71 -8.73 18.66 -22.51
CA GLN A 71 -9.00 20.10 -22.65
C GLN A 71 -7.84 20.84 -23.32
N LYS A 72 -6.59 20.45 -23.05
CA LYS A 72 -5.40 21.10 -23.63
C LYS A 72 -5.12 20.69 -25.07
N ASN A 73 -5.58 19.51 -25.49
CA ASN A 73 -5.28 18.92 -26.79
C ASN A 73 -6.51 18.83 -27.70
N ASN A 74 -7.45 19.79 -27.58
CA ASN A 74 -8.59 19.93 -28.48
C ASN A 74 -9.47 18.66 -28.60
N GLY A 75 -9.65 17.90 -27.52
CA GLY A 75 -10.46 16.68 -27.58
C GLY A 75 -9.67 15.42 -27.97
N ALA A 76 -8.37 15.53 -28.26
CA ALA A 76 -7.55 14.37 -28.57
C ALA A 76 -7.18 13.65 -27.28
N LEU A 77 -7.77 12.46 -27.08
CA LEU A 77 -7.39 11.55 -26.01
C LEU A 77 -6.35 10.54 -26.51
N PRO A 78 -5.35 10.22 -25.70
CA PRO A 78 -4.52 9.04 -25.91
C PRO A 78 -5.37 7.79 -26.00
N ASN A 79 -5.09 6.93 -26.97
CA ASN A 79 -5.67 5.59 -26.97
C ASN A 79 -5.08 4.75 -25.84
N CYS A 80 -5.77 3.69 -25.45
CA CYS A 80 -5.32 2.80 -24.37
C CYS A 80 -3.99 2.09 -24.69
N ASN A 81 -3.61 2.00 -25.96
CA ASN A 81 -2.33 1.43 -26.39
C ASN A 81 -1.13 2.22 -25.88
N GLY A 82 -1.25 3.54 -25.68
CA GLY A 82 -0.18 4.36 -25.11
C GLY A 82 0.19 4.02 -23.67
N PHE A 83 -0.61 3.19 -23.00
CA PHE A 83 -0.41 2.78 -21.61
C PHE A 83 0.06 1.33 -21.44
N ASN A 84 0.08 0.52 -22.51
CA ASN A 84 0.47 -0.88 -22.40
C ASN A 84 1.90 -1.02 -21.87
N ALA A 85 2.06 -1.82 -20.81
CA ALA A 85 3.34 -2.04 -20.14
C ALA A 85 4.45 -2.61 -21.06
N SER A 86 4.09 -3.21 -22.19
CA SER A 86 5.01 -3.75 -23.19
C SER A 86 5.61 -2.72 -24.14
N ASP A 87 5.02 -1.52 -24.28
CA ASP A 87 5.25 -0.64 -25.43
C ASP A 87 6.01 0.65 -25.07
N GLY A 88 6.75 0.66 -23.95
CA GLY A 88 7.47 1.87 -23.51
C GLY A 88 6.54 2.98 -23.02
N ALA A 89 5.37 2.61 -22.49
CA ALA A 89 4.33 3.49 -21.96
C ALA A 89 4.85 4.56 -20.98
N SER A 90 5.93 4.29 -20.24
CA SER A 90 6.57 5.27 -19.36
C SER A 90 7.06 6.51 -20.11
N ALA A 91 7.52 6.37 -21.36
CA ALA A 91 7.95 7.49 -22.18
C ALA A 91 6.75 8.30 -22.71
N PHE A 92 5.67 7.63 -23.14
CA PHE A 92 4.47 8.32 -23.61
C PHE A 92 3.75 9.06 -22.46
N VAL A 93 3.52 8.39 -21.33
CA VAL A 93 2.79 8.98 -20.21
C VAL A 93 3.58 10.08 -19.49
N ALA A 94 4.89 9.91 -19.31
CA ALA A 94 5.72 10.93 -18.66
C ALA A 94 6.03 12.13 -19.58
N SER A 95 6.17 11.93 -20.90
CA SER A 95 6.54 13.02 -21.82
C SER A 95 5.34 13.77 -22.42
N ILE A 96 4.21 13.10 -22.65
CA ILE A 96 3.03 13.70 -23.30
C ILE A 96 2.00 14.17 -22.27
N MET A 97 1.67 13.33 -21.27
CA MET A 97 0.66 13.67 -20.26
C MET A 97 1.24 14.27 -18.97
N LYS A 98 2.56 14.16 -18.74
CA LYS A 98 3.25 14.64 -17.53
C LYS A 98 2.70 14.06 -16.22
N ILE A 99 2.19 12.83 -16.28
CA ILE A 99 1.66 12.11 -15.11
C ILE A 99 2.82 11.40 -14.40
N ASP A 100 2.78 11.34 -13.06
CA ASP A 100 3.75 10.55 -12.30
C ASP A 100 3.60 9.06 -12.63
N THR A 101 4.69 8.44 -13.07
CA THR A 101 4.76 7.01 -13.40
C THR A 101 4.38 6.09 -12.24
N LYS A 102 4.38 6.57 -10.99
CA LYS A 102 3.90 5.82 -9.81
C LYS A 102 2.39 5.65 -9.78
N LEU A 103 1.63 6.63 -10.29
CA LEU A 103 0.18 6.50 -10.44
C LEU A 103 -0.18 5.36 -11.40
N LEU A 104 0.79 4.92 -12.21
CA LEU A 104 0.61 3.88 -13.20
C LEU A 104 0.96 2.48 -12.69
N GLN A 105 1.29 2.36 -11.41
CA GLN A 105 1.74 1.13 -10.77
C GLN A 105 0.67 0.71 -9.78
N SER A 106 0.18 -0.53 -9.88
CA SER A 106 -0.68 -1.04 -8.83
C SER A 106 0.13 -1.25 -7.54
N PRO A 107 -0.47 -1.09 -6.35
CA PRO A 107 0.24 -1.24 -5.08
C PRO A 107 0.98 -2.58 -4.98
N GLY A 108 2.26 -2.51 -4.60
CA GLY A 108 3.14 -3.68 -4.49
C GLY A 108 3.79 -4.14 -5.80
N GLN A 109 3.57 -3.45 -6.91
CA GLN A 109 4.31 -3.68 -8.16
C GLN A 109 5.45 -2.68 -8.31
N THR A 110 6.53 -3.10 -8.95
CA THR A 110 7.72 -2.27 -9.23
C THR A 110 7.74 -1.73 -10.65
N SER A 111 6.78 -2.14 -11.47
CA SER A 111 6.67 -1.79 -12.88
C SER A 111 5.25 -1.35 -13.20
N MET A 112 5.09 -0.58 -14.27
CA MET A 112 3.77 -0.22 -14.79
C MET A 112 3.05 -1.49 -15.24
N THR A 113 1.76 -1.59 -14.93
CA THR A 113 0.96 -2.79 -15.19
C THR A 113 -0.35 -2.49 -15.90
N PHE A 114 -0.33 -1.48 -16.76
CA PHE A 114 -1.48 -1.14 -17.60
C PHE A 114 -1.62 -2.12 -18.77
N VAL A 115 -2.88 -2.50 -19.05
CA VAL A 115 -3.28 -3.34 -20.18
C VAL A 115 -4.40 -2.68 -20.99
N ASP A 116 -4.42 -2.94 -22.29
CA ASP A 116 -5.56 -2.65 -23.16
C ASP A 116 -6.72 -3.61 -22.85
N GLY A 117 -7.89 -3.05 -22.61
CA GLY A 117 -9.07 -3.73 -22.08
C GLY A 117 -9.19 -3.69 -20.56
N ASN A 118 -10.04 -4.57 -20.03
CA ASN A 118 -10.32 -4.60 -18.59
C ASN A 118 -9.17 -5.21 -17.78
N ALA A 119 -8.95 -4.71 -16.56
CA ALA A 119 -8.03 -5.29 -15.61
C ALA A 119 -8.36 -6.78 -15.37
N THR A 120 -7.35 -7.64 -15.46
CA THR A 120 -7.54 -9.11 -15.32
C THR A 120 -7.38 -9.59 -13.88
N ASP A 121 -6.60 -8.88 -13.08
CA ASP A 121 -6.19 -9.21 -11.72
C ASP A 121 -5.91 -7.94 -10.90
N THR A 122 -5.54 -8.08 -9.63
CA THR A 122 -5.28 -6.97 -8.69
C THR A 122 -3.93 -6.28 -8.89
N THR A 123 -3.10 -6.84 -9.77
CA THR A 123 -1.77 -6.33 -10.10
C THR A 123 -1.78 -5.47 -11.35
N LYS A 124 -2.93 -5.32 -12.02
CA LYS A 124 -3.05 -4.61 -13.28
C LYS A 124 -4.14 -3.55 -13.24
N TYR A 125 -3.90 -2.50 -14.01
CA TYR A 125 -4.91 -1.52 -14.37
C TYR A 125 -5.29 -1.74 -15.84
N GLY A 126 -6.56 -1.61 -16.15
CA GLY A 126 -7.07 -1.75 -17.51
C GLY A 126 -7.51 -0.40 -18.06
N CYS A 127 -7.25 -0.15 -19.33
CA CYS A 127 -7.82 0.95 -20.07
C CYS A 127 -8.59 0.37 -21.27
N GLN A 128 -9.86 0.74 -21.42
CA GLN A 128 -10.66 0.36 -22.58
C GLN A 128 -11.23 1.61 -23.26
N GLN A 129 -10.94 1.74 -24.55
CA GLN A 129 -11.57 2.74 -25.41
C GLN A 129 -12.62 2.04 -26.29
N ALA A 130 -13.85 2.54 -26.33
CA ALA A 130 -14.82 1.99 -27.28
C ALA A 130 -14.43 2.38 -28.72
N VAL A 131 -14.74 1.51 -29.68
CA VAL A 131 -14.22 1.50 -31.06
C VAL A 131 -14.60 2.72 -31.92
N LEU A 132 -15.36 3.68 -31.37
CA LEU A 132 -15.76 4.92 -32.04
C LEU A 132 -14.99 6.09 -31.43
N SER A 133 -14.44 6.97 -32.28
CA SER A 133 -13.51 8.07 -31.95
C SER A 133 -13.99 9.11 -30.93
N GLN A 134 -15.23 9.02 -30.46
CA GLN A 134 -15.85 9.91 -29.46
C GLN A 134 -16.42 9.14 -28.25
N SER A 135 -16.04 7.86 -28.10
CA SER A 135 -16.52 7.05 -26.98
C SER A 135 -15.76 7.36 -25.69
N PRO A 136 -16.42 7.25 -24.54
CA PRO A 136 -15.77 7.46 -23.25
C PRO A 136 -14.64 6.45 -23.04
N ILE A 137 -13.53 6.92 -22.49
CA ILE A 137 -12.45 6.03 -22.06
C ILE A 137 -12.85 5.48 -20.70
N THR A 138 -12.67 4.17 -20.52
CA THR A 138 -12.92 3.52 -19.24
C THR A 138 -11.62 3.00 -18.67
N ILE A 139 -11.27 3.41 -17.46
CA ILE A 139 -10.27 2.71 -16.66
C ILE A 139 -10.92 1.70 -15.76
N SER A 140 -10.21 0.62 -15.51
CA SER A 140 -10.65 -0.47 -14.65
C SER A 140 -9.52 -0.95 -13.74
N TRP A 141 -9.90 -1.41 -12.55
CA TRP A 141 -9.00 -2.09 -11.63
C TRP A 141 -9.76 -3.15 -10.85
N ARG A 142 -9.04 -4.11 -10.27
CA ARG A 142 -9.61 -5.14 -9.39
C ARG A 142 -9.28 -4.81 -7.94
N GLU A 143 -10.30 -4.83 -7.09
CA GLU A 143 -10.12 -4.81 -5.64
C GLU A 143 -9.69 -6.19 -5.15
N GLU A 144 -8.94 -6.22 -4.06
CA GLU A 144 -8.57 -7.47 -3.41
C GLU A 144 -9.80 -8.14 -2.79
N ALA A 145 -9.86 -9.47 -2.90
CA ALA A 145 -10.96 -10.23 -2.34
C ALA A 145 -10.77 -10.48 -0.85
N ASP A 146 -11.80 -10.23 -0.06
CA ASP A 146 -11.87 -10.71 1.31
C ASP A 146 -11.94 -12.25 1.31
N ASN A 147 -10.94 -12.91 1.91
CA ASN A 147 -10.97 -14.33 2.32
C ASN A 147 -11.70 -15.31 1.37
N GLY A 148 -11.34 -15.33 0.08
CA GLY A 148 -11.87 -16.31 -0.89
C GLY A 148 -13.08 -15.84 -1.71
N ALA A 149 -13.48 -14.57 -1.61
CA ALA A 149 -14.46 -13.97 -2.49
C ALA A 149 -13.93 -13.76 -3.93
N THR A 150 -14.84 -13.57 -4.90
CA THR A 150 -14.47 -13.18 -6.26
C THR A 150 -13.96 -11.74 -6.29
N LEU A 151 -12.86 -11.49 -7.01
CA LEU A 151 -12.32 -10.15 -7.23
C LEU A 151 -13.40 -9.22 -7.82
N LYS A 152 -13.61 -8.06 -7.19
CA LYS A 152 -14.56 -7.06 -7.68
C LYS A 152 -13.85 -6.15 -8.68
N THR A 153 -14.44 -5.96 -9.85
CA THR A 153 -13.94 -4.98 -10.83
C THR A 153 -14.58 -3.63 -10.57
N ARG A 154 -13.77 -2.59 -10.52
CA ARG A 154 -14.20 -1.19 -10.49
C ARG A 154 -13.83 -0.54 -11.80
N THR A 155 -14.67 0.41 -12.22
CA THR A 155 -14.48 1.16 -13.45
C THR A 155 -14.81 2.62 -13.23
N ILE A 156 -14.06 3.51 -13.90
CA ILE A 156 -14.41 4.92 -14.05
C ILE A 156 -14.43 5.22 -15.55
N SER A 157 -15.47 5.88 -16.02
CA SER A 157 -15.65 6.26 -17.42
C SER A 157 -15.88 7.77 -17.53
N TRP A 158 -15.35 8.40 -18.58
CA TRP A 158 -15.57 9.82 -18.92
C TRP A 158 -15.49 10.04 -20.43
#